data_AF-A0A929HCM2-F1
#
_entry.id   AF-A0A929HCM2-F1
#
_cell.length_a   1.000
_cell.length_b   1.000
_cell.length_c   1.000
_cell.angle_alpha   90.00
_cell.angle_beta   90.00
_cell.angle_gamma   90.00
#
_symmetry.space_group_name_H-M   'P 1'
#
loop_
_entity.id
_entity.type
_entity.pdbx_description
1 polymer ?
#
loop_
_entity_poly.entity_id
_entity_poly.type
_entity_poly.pdbx_seq_one_letter_code
_entity_poly.pdbx_strand_id
1 'polypeptide(L)'
;MPTISACRLDLLVDNEAKLVGFAASVLQISEYELFRFAYQNWFDHPISENRLDSLFRDYLASGSAPYWVNDFARKAHDKFKAGELNYKDYGIKRRVCDRRTKITGWIIITLLAILMSIYSYLITSYPAY
;
A
#
# COMPACT_ATOMS: atom_id res chain seq x y z
N MET A 1 0.96 -2.46 19.60
CA MET A 1 0.85 -1.31 18.68
C MET A 1 2.13 -0.50 18.84
N PRO A 2 2.95 -0.28 17.80
CA PRO A 2 4.13 0.56 17.97
C PRO A 2 3.68 2.02 18.03
N THR A 3 3.92 2.68 19.16
CA THR A 3 3.75 4.12 19.33
C THR A 3 4.97 4.82 18.73
N ILE A 4 4.88 5.16 17.44
CA ILE A 4 5.87 6.04 16.81
C ILE A 4 5.68 7.42 17.43
N SER A 5 6.60 7.81 18.31
CA SER A 5 6.60 9.10 19.00
C SER A 5 6.63 10.27 18.00
N ALA A 6 5.84 11.31 18.24
CA ALA A 6 5.70 12.48 17.37
C ALA A 6 7.05 13.16 17.02
N CYS A 7 8.04 13.08 17.91
CA CYS A 7 9.39 13.62 17.67
C CYS A 7 10.17 12.83 16.59
N ARG A 8 9.92 11.53 16.46
CA ARG A 8 10.49 10.69 15.38
C ARG A 8 9.77 10.92 14.04
N LEU A 9 8.57 11.49 14.08
CA LEU A 9 7.75 11.83 12.93
C LEU A 9 8.30 13.03 12.17
N ASP A 10 8.57 14.13 12.88
CA ASP A 10 9.11 15.37 12.30
C ASP A 10 10.51 15.14 11.67
N LEU A 11 11.28 14.18 12.19
CA LEU A 11 12.62 13.86 11.71
C LEU A 11 12.63 12.95 10.46
N LEU A 12 11.53 12.27 10.14
CA LEU A 12 11.36 11.45 8.94
C LEU A 12 10.73 12.21 7.76
N VAL A 13 10.24 13.43 8.01
CA VAL A 13 9.52 14.29 7.07
C VAL A 13 10.45 15.42 6.56
N ASP A 14 11.66 15.06 6.16
CA ASP A 14 12.60 15.98 5.49
C ASP A 14 12.36 16.05 3.96
N ASN A 15 11.57 15.11 3.40
CA ASN A 15 11.28 15.03 1.97
C ASN A 15 9.78 14.76 1.72
N GLU A 16 9.17 15.45 0.75
CA GLU A 16 7.73 15.37 0.45
C GLU A 16 7.29 13.94 0.11
N ALA A 17 8.10 13.19 -0.63
CA ALA A 17 7.83 11.78 -0.92
C ALA A 17 7.77 10.91 0.34
N LYS A 18 8.57 11.22 1.37
CA LYS A 18 8.53 10.49 2.66
C LYS A 18 7.24 10.78 3.42
N LEU A 19 6.70 12.01 3.33
CA LEU A 19 5.42 12.36 3.92
C LEU A 19 4.27 11.55 3.31
N VAL A 20 4.27 11.36 1.98
CA VAL A 20 3.28 10.56 1.25
C VAL A 20 3.33 9.09 1.69
N GLY A 21 4.52 8.48 1.69
CA GLY A 21 4.70 7.10 2.17
C GLY A 21 4.33 6.93 3.64
N PHE A 22 4.64 7.93 4.47
CA PHE A 22 4.22 7.95 5.86
C PHE A 22 2.69 7.98 6.00
N ALA A 23 2.01 8.90 5.31
CA ALA A 23 0.56 8.99 5.33
C ALA A 23 -0.09 7.67 4.87
N ALA A 24 0.41 7.08 3.78
CA ALA A 24 -0.06 5.77 3.32
C ALA A 24 0.07 4.68 4.40
N SER A 25 1.22 4.64 5.09
CA SER A 25 1.47 3.66 6.17
C SER A 25 0.53 3.83 7.37
N VAL A 26 0.28 5.08 7.78
CA VAL A 26 -0.60 5.40 8.90
C VAL A 26 -2.05 5.06 8.58
N LEU A 27 -2.49 5.35 7.35
CA LEU A 27 -3.84 5.03 6.88
C LEU A 27 -3.99 3.54 6.51
N GLN A 28 -2.90 2.76 6.52
CA GLN A 28 -2.86 1.36 6.14
C GLN A 28 -3.36 1.10 4.71
N ILE A 29 -2.98 1.98 3.79
CA ILE A 29 -3.27 1.89 2.35
C ILE A 29 -1.96 1.95 1.54
N SER A 30 -2.02 1.60 0.26
CA SER A 30 -0.89 1.83 -0.64
C SER A 30 -0.79 3.30 -1.04
N GLU A 31 0.40 3.77 -1.43
CA GLU A 31 0.58 5.11 -1.98
C GLU A 31 -0.29 5.36 -3.21
N TYR A 32 -0.50 4.34 -4.05
CA TYR A 32 -1.41 4.41 -5.19
C TYR A 32 -2.86 4.70 -4.78
N GLU A 33 -3.37 4.03 -3.74
CA GLU A 33 -4.71 4.29 -3.21
C GLU A 33 -4.77 5.66 -2.54
N LEU A 34 -3.70 6.09 -1.85
CA LEU A 34 -3.61 7.42 -1.28
C LEU A 34 -3.79 8.50 -2.37
N PHE A 35 -3.19 8.34 -3.55
CA PHE A 35 -3.41 9.24 -4.67
C PHE A 35 -4.88 9.25 -5.12
N ARG A 36 -5.51 8.08 -5.20
CA ARG A 36 -6.93 7.96 -5.56
C ARG A 36 -7.83 8.74 -4.60
N PHE A 37 -7.62 8.56 -3.29
CA PHE A 37 -8.39 9.25 -2.26
C PHE A 37 -8.09 10.74 -2.20
N ALA A 38 -6.82 11.14 -2.29
CA ALA A 38 -6.43 12.55 -2.28
C ALA A 38 -7.04 13.30 -3.48
N TYR A 39 -7.06 12.68 -4.66
CA TYR A 39 -7.70 13.26 -5.83
C TYR A 39 -9.21 13.41 -5.64
N GLN A 40 -9.88 12.34 -5.18
CA GLN A 40 -11.33 12.38 -4.94
C GLN A 40 -11.70 13.43 -3.87
N ASN A 41 -10.90 13.58 -2.82
CA ASN A 41 -11.13 14.56 -1.76
C ASN A 41 -10.86 16.00 -2.21
N TRP A 42 -10.01 16.20 -3.23
CA TRP A 42 -9.67 17.53 -3.73
C TRP A 42 -10.62 18.00 -4.84
N PHE A 43 -11.02 17.09 -5.73
CA PHE A 43 -11.81 17.40 -6.92
C PHE A 43 -13.29 16.95 -6.82
N ASP A 44 -13.69 16.34 -5.70
CA ASP A 44 -15.04 15.79 -5.45
C ASP A 44 -15.55 14.80 -6.51
N HIS A 45 -14.66 14.24 -7.34
CA HIS A 45 -14.98 13.24 -8.34
C HIS A 45 -13.92 12.15 -8.41
N PRO A 46 -14.29 10.90 -8.78
CA PRO A 46 -13.33 9.83 -8.94
C PRO A 46 -12.43 10.09 -10.16
N ILE A 47 -11.19 9.63 -10.07
CA ILE A 47 -10.24 9.62 -11.19
C ILE A 47 -10.36 8.29 -11.97
N SER A 48 -10.17 8.34 -13.29
CA SER A 48 -10.03 7.12 -14.09
C SER A 48 -8.67 6.46 -13.84
N GLU A 49 -8.62 5.12 -13.86
CA GLU A 49 -7.39 4.37 -13.56
C GLU A 49 -6.25 4.73 -14.51
N ASN A 50 -6.52 4.84 -15.82
CA ASN A 50 -5.50 5.25 -16.80
C ASN A 50 -4.83 6.59 -16.46
N ARG A 51 -5.61 7.56 -15.94
CA ARG A 51 -5.07 8.88 -15.56
C ARG A 51 -4.29 8.77 -14.26
N LEU A 52 -4.83 8.04 -13.28
CA LEU A 52 -4.14 7.79 -12.01
C LEU A 52 -2.79 7.11 -12.23
N ASP A 53 -2.73 6.10 -13.10
CA ASP A 53 -1.51 5.39 -13.46
C ASP A 53 -0.46 6.31 -14.06
N SER A 54 -0.86 7.18 -14.98
CA SER A 54 0.07 8.14 -15.59
C SER A 54 0.68 9.08 -14.54
N LEU A 55 -0.15 9.67 -13.68
CA LEU A 55 0.29 10.58 -12.62
C LEU A 55 1.16 9.87 -11.58
N PHE A 56 0.83 8.63 -11.24
CA PHE A 56 1.60 7.85 -10.28
C PHE A 56 2.97 7.43 -10.86
N ARG A 57 3.04 7.08 -12.14
CA ARG A 57 4.32 6.79 -12.82
C ARG A 57 5.22 8.02 -12.86
N ASP A 58 4.66 9.19 -13.14
CA ASP A 58 5.41 10.46 -13.13
C ASP A 58 5.92 10.79 -11.74
N TYR A 59 5.13 10.56 -10.69
CA TYR A 59 5.56 10.66 -9.29
C TYR A 59 6.72 9.71 -8.99
N LEU A 60 6.63 8.44 -9.39
CA LEU A 60 7.71 7.48 -9.16
C LEU A 60 9.00 7.85 -9.89
N ALA A 61 8.91 8.47 -11.07
CA ALA A 61 10.06 8.88 -11.86
C ALA A 61 10.71 10.17 -11.33
N SER A 62 9.89 11.15 -10.92
CA SER A 62 10.35 12.47 -10.48
C SER A 62 10.63 12.56 -8.98
N GLY A 63 10.04 11.67 -8.17
CA GLY A 63 10.04 11.74 -6.72
C GLY A 63 9.25 12.94 -6.14
N SER A 64 8.55 13.71 -6.99
CA SER A 64 7.78 14.88 -6.58
C SER A 64 6.29 14.57 -6.63
N ALA A 65 5.63 14.68 -5.48
CA ALA A 65 4.20 14.44 -5.39
C ALA A 65 3.41 15.68 -5.85
N PRO A 66 2.29 15.51 -6.56
CA PRO A 66 1.40 16.60 -6.90
C PRO A 66 0.88 17.34 -5.65
N TYR A 67 0.58 18.64 -5.81
CA TYR A 67 0.17 19.51 -4.70
C TYR A 67 -1.01 18.95 -3.88
N TRP A 68 -2.01 18.39 -4.55
CA TRP A 68 -3.19 17.81 -3.89
C TRP A 68 -2.86 16.56 -3.06
N VAL A 69 -1.85 15.76 -3.45
CA VAL A 69 -1.35 14.63 -2.64
C VAL A 69 -0.63 15.17 -1.40
N ASN A 70 0.23 16.16 -1.59
CA ASN A 70 0.99 16.77 -0.51
C ASN A 70 0.08 17.41 0.54
N ASP A 71 -0.93 18.16 0.11
CA ASP A 71 -1.92 18.75 1.01
C ASP A 71 -2.68 17.67 1.79
N PHE A 72 -3.10 16.60 1.11
CA PHE A 72 -3.75 15.47 1.76
C PHE A 72 -2.85 14.79 2.80
N ALA A 73 -1.59 14.53 2.45
CA ALA A 73 -0.61 13.92 3.34
C ALA A 73 -0.30 14.81 4.57
N ARG A 74 -0.26 16.13 4.40
CA ARG A 74 -0.12 17.09 5.52
C ARG A 74 -1.32 17.05 6.44
N LYS A 75 -2.55 17.12 5.91
CA LYS A 75 -3.78 17.00 6.69
C LYS A 75 -3.86 15.67 7.45
N ALA A 76 -3.45 14.58 6.82
CA ALA A 76 -3.38 13.27 7.46
C ALA A 76 -2.37 13.25 8.62
N HIS A 77 -1.20 13.86 8.42
CA HIS A 77 -0.18 13.99 9.46
C HIS A 77 -0.67 14.86 10.64
N ASP A 78 -1.29 16.00 10.37
CA ASP A 78 -1.81 16.90 11.41
C ASP A 78 -2.88 16.22 12.27
N LYS A 79 -3.82 15.49 11.64
CA LYS A 79 -4.82 14.70 12.38
C LYS A 79 -4.20 13.54 13.16
N PHE A 80 -3.12 12.94 12.65
CA PHE A 80 -2.38 11.93 13.40
C PHE A 80 -1.72 12.52 14.65
N LYS A 81 -1.09 13.70 14.53
CA LYS A 81 -0.48 14.42 15.64
C LYS A 81 -1.48 14.86 16.70
N ALA A 82 -2.69 15.23 16.28
CA ALA A 82 -3.82 15.55 17.17
C ALA A 82 -4.42 14.32 17.87
N GLY A 83 -4.08 13.10 17.45
CA GLY A 83 -4.68 11.86 17.97
C GLY A 83 -6.11 11.61 17.46
N GLU A 84 -6.61 12.42 16.54
CA GLU A 84 -7.97 12.38 16.00
C GLU A 84 -8.07 11.65 14.65
N LEU A 85 -7.04 10.88 14.28
CA LEU A 85 -7.01 10.24 12.98
C LEU A 85 -8.05 9.10 12.89
N ASN A 86 -9.23 9.44 12.37
CA ASN A 86 -10.28 8.49 12.08
C ASN A 86 -10.31 8.18 10.57
N TYR A 87 -9.83 6.98 10.22
CA TYR A 87 -9.78 6.45 8.86
C TYR A 87 -11.17 6.32 8.22
N LYS A 88 -12.24 6.23 9.03
CA LYS A 88 -13.62 6.14 8.53
C LYS A 88 -14.10 7.44 7.88
N ASP A 89 -13.61 8.59 8.36
CA ASP A 89 -14.02 9.90 7.85
C ASP A 89 -13.56 10.12 6.40
N TYR A 90 -12.50 9.43 6.00
CA TYR A 90 -11.97 9.45 4.64
C TYR A 90 -12.61 8.42 3.71
N GLY A 91 -13.59 7.64 4.18
CA GLY A 91 -14.21 6.57 3.40
C GLY A 91 -13.28 5.38 3.10
N ILE A 92 -12.14 5.30 3.79
CA ILE A 92 -11.11 4.31 3.51
C ILE A 92 -11.49 2.97 4.13
N LYS A 93 -11.75 1.98 3.27
CA LYS A 93 -11.88 0.58 3.68
C LYS A 93 -10.48 0.01 3.89
N ARG A 94 -10.08 -0.13 5.16
CA ARG A 94 -8.82 -0.80 5.48
C ARG A 94 -8.81 -2.19 4.89
N ARG A 95 -7.73 -2.54 4.19
CA ARG A 95 -7.48 -3.91 3.77
C ARG A 95 -7.18 -4.72 5.03
N VAL A 96 -8.20 -5.36 5.58
CA VAL A 96 -8.01 -6.29 6.69
C VAL A 96 -7.34 -7.52 6.10
N CYS A 97 -6.10 -7.80 6.50
CA CYS A 97 -5.47 -9.08 6.21
C CYS A 97 -6.30 -10.17 6.88
N ASP A 98 -7.19 -10.79 6.11
CA ASP A 98 -7.99 -11.90 6.61
C ASP A 98 -7.08 -13.12 6.78
N ARG A 99 -7.10 -13.68 8.01
CA ARG A 99 -6.33 -14.87 8.38
C ARG A 99 -6.67 -16.05 7.45
N ARG A 100 -7.90 -16.08 6.92
CA ARG A 100 -8.38 -17.10 5.98
C ARG A 100 -7.62 -17.07 4.66
N THR A 101 -7.36 -15.89 4.11
CA THR A 101 -6.62 -15.73 2.86
C THR A 101 -5.17 -16.18 2.99
N LYS A 102 -4.55 -15.96 4.15
CA LYS A 102 -3.18 -16.45 4.46
C LYS A 102 -3.11 -17.99 4.46
N ILE A 103 -4.13 -18.65 5.00
CA ILE A 103 -4.19 -20.11 5.05
C ILE A 103 -4.36 -20.69 3.64
N THR A 104 -5.26 -20.12 2.84
CA THR A 104 -5.45 -20.55 1.45
C THR A 104 -4.16 -20.40 0.63
N GLY A 105 -3.45 -19.29 0.80
CA GLY A 105 -2.15 -19.07 0.16
C GLY A 105 -1.12 -20.13 0.55
N TRP A 106 -1.03 -20.47 1.83
CA TRP A 106 -0.14 -21.54 2.30
C TRP A 106 -0.51 -22.91 1.73
N ILE A 107 -1.80 -23.25 1.65
CA ILE A 107 -2.27 -24.52 1.06
C ILE A 107 -1.88 -24.62 -0.42
N ILE A 108 -2.01 -23.53 -1.19
CA ILE A 108 -1.64 -23.52 -2.61
C ILE A 108 -0.12 -23.72 -2.77
N ILE A 109 0.68 -23.04 -1.95
CA ILE A 109 2.14 -23.16 -1.97
C ILE A 109 2.57 -24.61 -1.65
N THR A 110 1.98 -25.22 -0.62
CA THR A 110 2.32 -26.60 -0.26
C THR A 110 1.89 -27.58 -1.35
N LEU A 111 0.72 -27.40 -1.95
CA LEU A 111 0.25 -28.23 -3.06
C LEU A 111 1.19 -28.16 -4.27
N LEU A 112 1.59 -26.96 -4.69
CA LEU A 112 2.52 -26.78 -5.81
C LEU A 112 3.89 -27.42 -5.54
N ALA A 113 4.40 -27.32 -4.31
CA ALA A 113 5.67 -27.94 -3.92
C ALA A 113 5.61 -29.48 -3.96
N ILE A 114 4.48 -30.07 -3.55
CA ILE A 114 4.25 -31.50 -3.64
C ILE A 114 4.20 -31.95 -5.10
N LEU A 115 3.47 -31.21 -5.94
CA LEU A 115 3.35 -31.53 -7.37
C LEU A 115 4.70 -31.45 -8.10
N MET A 116 5.52 -30.43 -7.80
CA MET A 116 6.88 -30.32 -8.31
C MET A 116 7.79 -31.48 -7.85
N SER A 117 7.67 -31.90 -6.59
CA SER A 117 8.42 -33.04 -6.05
C SER A 117 8.04 -34.34 -6.75
N ILE A 118 6.74 -34.57 -6.98
CA ILE A 118 6.23 -35.74 -7.70
C ILE A 118 6.72 -35.74 -9.16
N TYR A 119 6.63 -34.59 -9.84
CA TYR A 119 7.11 -34.45 -11.21
C TYR A 119 8.61 -34.75 -11.34
N SER A 120 9.41 -34.23 -10.40
CA SER A 120 10.85 -34.49 -10.36
C SER A 120 11.15 -35.97 -10.14
N TYR A 121 10.40 -36.64 -9.26
CA TYR A 121 10.54 -38.08 -9.02
C TYR A 121 10.16 -38.92 -10.25
N LEU A 122 9.08 -38.54 -10.94
CA LEU A 122 8.67 -39.20 -12.17
C LEU A 122 9.78 -39.13 -13.22
N ILE A 123 10.37 -37.95 -13.44
CA ILE A 123 11.50 -37.76 -14.38
C ILE A 123 12.68 -38.68 -14.06
N THR A 124 13.13 -38.75 -12.81
CA THR A 124 14.26 -39.62 -12.45
C THR A 124 13.93 -41.11 -12.52
N SER A 125 12.65 -41.47 -12.38
CA SER A 125 12.19 -42.85 -12.47
C SER A 125 11.98 -43.34 -13.91
N TYR A 126 11.96 -42.44 -14.91
CA TYR A 126 11.93 -42.86 -16.31
C TYR A 126 13.33 -43.38 -16.69
N PRO A 127 13.49 -44.70 -16.94
CA PRO A 127 14.73 -45.21 -17.48
C PRO A 127 14.93 -44.58 -18.86
N ALA A 128 16.06 -43.90 -19.04
CA ALA A 128 16.51 -43.48 -20.37
C ALA A 128 16.70 -44.75 -21.20
N TYR A 129 15.76 -45.01 -22.11
CA TYR A 129 15.89 -46.02 -23.15
C TYR A 129 17.00 -45.65 -24.12
#